data_AF-A0A7G2JY27-F1
#
_entry.id   AF-A0A7G2JY27-F1
#
_cell.length_a   1.000
_cell.length_b   1.000
_cell.length_c   1.000
_cell.angle_alpha   90.00
_cell.angle_beta   90.00
_cell.angle_gamma   90.00
#
_symmetry.space_group_name_H-M   'P 1'
#
loop_
_entity.id
_entity.type
_entity.pdbx_description
1 polymer ?
#
loop_
_entity_poly.entity_id
_entity_poly.type
_entity_poly.pdbx_seq_one_letter_code
_entity_poly.pdbx_strand_id
1 'polypeptide(L)' 'MLHSSQATLISQLRHFPKADHDDGPDALEMLWRNAVGSSAAIEWIGLDQLDTFDVEDEDDDLYSFWRD' A
#
# COMPACT_ATOMS: atom_id res chain seq x y z
N MET A 1 10.34 10.26 10.82
CA MET A 1 11.05 11.40 10.23
C MET A 1 11.47 11.01 8.82
N LEU A 2 11.39 11.93 7.85
CA LEU A 2 11.81 11.68 6.45
C LEU A 2 13.33 11.52 6.36
N HIS A 3 13.80 10.69 5.44
CA HIS A 3 15.23 10.47 5.23
C HIS A 3 15.87 11.73 4.64
N SER A 4 17.05 12.11 5.13
CA SER A 4 17.73 13.37 4.78
C SER A 4 18.07 13.51 3.29
N SER A 5 18.18 12.40 2.56
CA SER A 5 18.40 12.41 1.11
C SER A 5 17.20 12.91 0.30
N GLN A 6 16.00 13.00 0.89
CA GLN A 6 14.80 13.52 0.23
C GLN A 6 14.77 15.05 0.26
N ALA A 7 15.87 15.70 -0.15
CA ALA A 7 16.08 17.13 0.01
C ALA A 7 14.98 17.98 -0.64
N THR A 8 14.52 17.60 -1.84
CA THR A 8 13.43 18.28 -2.56
C THR A 8 12.11 18.20 -1.80
N LEU A 9 11.68 17.00 -1.40
CA LEU A 9 10.44 16.79 -0.65
C LEU A 9 10.47 17.53 0.70
N ILE A 10 11.62 17.50 1.40
CA ILE A 10 11.80 18.22 2.66
C ILE A 10 11.69 19.73 2.45
N SER A 11 12.26 20.28 1.36
CA SER A 11 12.15 21.70 1.03
C SER A 11 10.70 22.11 0.75
N GLN A 12 9.98 21.30 -0.04
CA GLN A 12 8.57 21.55 -0.38
C GLN A 12 7.70 21.58 0.88
N LEU A 13 7.82 20.59 1.77
CA LEU A 13 7.04 20.51 3.00
C LEU A 13 7.33 21.66 3.98
N ARG A 14 8.58 22.16 4.03
CA ARG A 14 8.95 23.29 4.90
C ARG A 14 8.35 24.62 4.45
N HIS A 15 8.13 24.79 3.15
CA HIS A 15 7.65 26.04 2.57
C HIS A 15 6.20 25.97 2.09
N PHE A 16 5.53 24.83 2.27
CA PHE A 16 4.12 24.65 1.89
C PHE A 16 3.23 25.69 2.61
N PRO A 17 2.25 26.32 1.91
CA PRO A 17 1.84 26.10 0.52
C PRO A 17 2.57 26.99 -0.51
N LYS A 18 3.63 27.69 -0.12
CA LYS A 18 4.32 28.70 -0.96
C LYS A 18 5.57 28.16 -1.66
N ALA A 19 5.81 26.85 -1.64
CA ALA A 19 6.88 26.23 -2.41
C ALA A 19 6.57 26.35 -3.92
N ASP A 20 7.61 26.34 -4.76
CA ASP A 20 7.44 26.46 -6.22
C ASP A 20 6.61 25.31 -6.84
N HIS A 21 6.55 24.15 -6.16
CA HIS A 21 5.79 22.97 -6.56
C HIS A 21 5.10 22.31 -5.34
N ASP A 22 3.90 21.75 -5.56
CA ASP A 22 3.03 21.05 -4.59
C ASP A 22 2.94 19.52 -4.82
N ASP A 23 3.62 19.02 -5.84
CA ASP A 23 3.65 17.60 -6.25
C ASP A 23 4.05 16.62 -5.14
N GLY A 24 5.04 16.98 -4.30
CA GLY A 24 5.47 16.17 -3.16
C GLY A 24 4.41 16.07 -2.05
N PRO A 25 3.93 17.21 -1.50
CA PRO A 25 2.81 17.24 -0.57
C PRO A 25 1.54 16.55 -1.07
N ASP A 26 1.16 16.75 -2.34
CA ASP A 26 -0.02 16.12 -2.95
C ASP A 26 0.13 14.60 -3.05
N ALA A 27 1.30 14.11 -3.46
CA ALA A 27 1.57 12.68 -3.50
C ALA A 27 1.49 12.04 -2.10
N LEU A 28 1.93 12.74 -1.05
CA LEU A 28 1.80 12.26 0.32
C LEU A 28 0.33 12.21 0.78
N GLU A 29 -0.46 13.23 0.46
CA GLU A 29 -1.90 13.25 0.77
C GLU A 29 -2.63 12.11 0.04
N MET A 30 -2.34 11.89 -1.25
CA MET A 30 -2.89 10.77 -2.01
C MET A 30 -2.51 9.42 -1.39
N LEU A 31 -1.24 9.21 -1.06
CA LEU A 31 -0.77 7.99 -0.42
C LEU A 31 -1.49 7.76 0.91
N TRP A 32 -1.60 8.79 1.75
CA TRP A 32 -2.27 8.70 3.05
C TRP A 32 -3.75 8.35 2.91
N ARG A 33 -4.46 9.02 2.00
CA ARG A 33 -5.87 8.72 1.71
C ARG A 33 -6.07 7.28 1.25
N ASN A 34 -5.20 6.77 0.38
CA ASN A 34 -5.27 5.40 -0.06
C ASN A 34 -4.95 4.41 1.07
N ALA A 35 -3.95 4.70 1.90
CA ALA A 35 -3.61 3.84 3.04
C ALA A 35 -4.75 3.75 4.07
N VAL A 36 -5.41 4.87 4.37
CA VAL A 36 -6.52 4.91 5.34
C VAL A 36 -7.83 4.41 4.74
N GLY A 37 -8.10 4.72 3.46
CA GLY A 37 -9.37 4.41 2.80
C GLY A 37 -9.43 3.01 2.18
N SER A 38 -8.29 2.43 1.82
CA SER A 38 -8.20 1.16 1.10
C SER A 38 -7.49 0.06 1.89
N SER A 39 -7.17 0.28 3.16
CA SER A 39 -6.68 -0.79 4.03
C SER A 39 -7.83 -1.72 4.42
N ALA A 40 -7.66 -3.01 4.15
CA ALA A 40 -8.55 -4.03 4.69
C ALA A 40 -8.29 -4.19 6.19
N ALA A 41 -9.33 -4.51 6.96
CA ALA A 41 -9.16 -4.97 8.33
C ALA A 41 -8.38 -6.28 8.29
N ILE A 42 -7.13 -6.25 8.78
CA ILE A 42 -6.36 -7.45 9.02
C ILE A 42 -6.80 -7.97 10.38
N GLU A 43 -7.69 -8.96 10.36
CA GLU A 43 -8.00 -9.73 11.56
C GLU A 43 -6.85 -10.68 11.88
N TRP A 44 -6.56 -10.86 13.17
CA TRP A 44 -5.60 -11.86 13.59
C TRP A 44 -6.22 -13.24 13.41
N ILE A 45 -5.59 -14.09 12.60
CA ILE A 45 -5.99 -15.49 12.40
C ILE A 45 -4.99 -16.37 13.14
N GLY A 46 -5.48 -17.17 14.08
CA GLY A 46 -4.67 -18.15 14.80
C GLY A 46 -4.17 -19.26 13.88
N LEU A 47 -2.99 -19.83 14.18
CA LEU A 47 -2.43 -20.92 13.39
C LEU A 47 -3.35 -22.16 13.36
N ASP A 48 -4.19 -22.34 14.37
CA ASP A 48 -5.24 -23.36 14.46
C ASP A 48 -6.37 -23.15 13.44
N GLN A 49 -6.65 -21.92 13.05
CA GLN A 49 -7.68 -21.56 12.07
C GLN A 49 -7.19 -21.67 10.62
N LEU A 50 -5.87 -21.73 10.40
CA LEU A 50 -5.29 -21.95 9.08
C LEU A 50 -5.30 -23.43 8.67
N ASP A 51 -5.25 -24.35 9.63
CA ASP A 51 -5.29 -25.81 9.40
C ASP A 51 -6.68 -26.32 8.98
N THR A 52 -7.71 -25.49 9.15
CA THR A 52 -9.11 -25.79 8.77
C THR A 52 -9.50 -25.27 7.40
N PHE A 53 -8.64 -24.49 6.74
CA PHE A 53 -8.81 -24.14 5.33
C PHE A 53 -8.27 -25.31 4.50
N ASP A 54 -9.06 -26.38 4.42
CA ASP A 54 -8.83 -27.46 3.46
C ASP A 54 -8.94 -26.78 2.08
N VAL A 55 -7.79 -26.56 1.45
CA VAL A 55 -7.71 -26.03 0.08
C VAL A 55 -8.24 -27.17 -0.79
N GLU A 56 -9.57 -27.23 -0.98
CA GLU A 56 -10.13 -27.99 -2.09
C GLU A 56 -9.41 -27.50 -3.35
N ASP A 57 -8.91 -28.43 -4.18
CA ASP A 57 -7.95 -28.25 -5.27
C ASP A 57 -8.34 -27.16 -6.31
N GLU A 58 -8.32 -25.87 -5.94
CA GLU A 58 -8.54 -24.71 -6.83
C GLU A 58 -7.25 -24.29 -7.55
N ASP A 59 -6.14 -25.01 -7.34
CA ASP A 59 -4.86 -24.76 -8.03
C ASP A 59 -4.88 -25.22 -9.51
N ASP A 60 -5.76 -26.15 -9.89
CA ASP A 60 -5.85 -26.65 -11.27
C ASP A 60 -6.45 -25.61 -12.24
N ASP A 61 -7.31 -24.72 -11.74
CA ASP A 61 -7.96 -23.68 -12.55
C ASP A 61 -7.06 -22.44 -12.73
N LEU A 62 -6.15 -22.15 -11.81
CA LEU A 62 -5.36 -20.91 -11.82
C LEU A 62 -4.30 -20.87 -12.95
N TYR A 63 -3.79 -22.04 -13.35
CA TYR A 63 -2.81 -22.15 -14.44
C TYR A 63 -3.41 -22.38 -15.83
N SER A 64 -4.73 -22.57 -15.91
CA SER A 64 -5.44 -22.77 -17.19
C SER A 64 -5.40 -21.52 -18.10
N PHE A 65 -5.33 -20.32 -17.50
CA PHE A 65 -5.31 -19.03 -18.20
C PHE A 65 -4.11 -18.81 -19.13
N TRP A 66 -2.98 -19.49 -18.87
CA TRP A 66 -1.74 -19.34 -19.66
C TRP A 66 -1.49 -20.48 -20.63
N ARG A 67 -2.49 -21.34 -20.82
CA ARG A 67 -2.39 -22.60 -21.56
C ARG A 67 -3.20 -22.53 -22.87
N ASP A 68 -3.01 -21.48 -23.65
CA ASP A 68 -3.43 -21.38 -25.07
C ASP A 68 -2.34 -20.69 -25.91
#